data_AF-A0A2D5ZKM2-F1
#
_entry.id   AF-A0A2D5ZKM2-F1
#
_cell.length_a   1.000
_cell.length_b   1.000
_cell.length_c   1.000
_cell.angle_alpha   90.00
_cell.angle_beta   90.00
_cell.angle_gamma   90.00
#
_symmetry.space_group_name_H-M   'P 1'
#
loop_
_entity.id
_entity.type
_entity.pdbx_description
1 polymer ?
#
loop_
_entity_poly.entity_id
_entity_poly.type
_entity_poly.pdbx_seq_one_letter_code
_entity_poly.pdbx_strand_id
1 'polypeptide(L)'
;MLSSDNTAEQPLEISLVDRKAEIVEVVLDLLAETPLEKVTTRQVAGVLGVTQPALFRHFRNREALLLAVVTRTREALAGEAERILREEATGIGRLGALAATILGHVESNPGLPRLIFGQSANDGDAVSQAIRHVVAMQRSAVQEFFMQGQREGDLSRSATPQRAASLYTGMIQGTVLQWQMAGRPAGLADEAGPLVDMWLEGVAAAPDAATDDAEKAESAETASPSTATPTIEELNVRPIIARGQDPLETILAALERQARGSVLLVEAPFRPAPLLVLLDQRGHGVQADPLPDGGWIVEVVVGKAPVADLRELEAPGPLERVLEAACSIEPGEIYLARLPRFPRMLIPHLEERELAYELLDRGVRGTLLLIRGG
;
A
#
# COMPACT_ATOMS: atom_id res chain seq x y z
N MET A 1 -39.33 28.20 46.95
CA MET A 1 -38.38 28.43 45.84
C MET A 1 -37.42 27.26 45.82
N LEU A 2 -37.35 26.62 44.66
CA LEU A 2 -36.66 25.37 44.37
C LEU A 2 -35.15 25.63 44.23
N SER A 3 -34.32 24.74 44.79
CA SER A 3 -32.97 24.46 44.29
C SER A 3 -32.57 23.07 44.77
N SER A 4 -33.09 22.06 44.08
CA SER A 4 -32.47 20.73 44.04
C SER A 4 -31.50 20.75 42.86
N ASP A 5 -30.22 20.97 43.14
CA ASP A 5 -29.14 20.69 42.18
C ASP A 5 -29.04 19.18 42.01
N ASN A 6 -29.80 18.67 41.04
CA ASN A 6 -29.64 17.32 40.51
C ASN A 6 -28.66 17.42 39.33
N THR A 7 -27.37 17.47 39.65
CA THR A 7 -26.29 17.27 38.67
C THR A 7 -26.30 15.79 38.29
N ALA A 8 -27.19 15.41 37.39
CA ALA A 8 -27.13 14.13 36.71
C ALA A 8 -25.87 14.14 35.82
N GLU A 9 -24.81 13.50 36.30
CA GLU A 9 -23.68 13.06 35.48
C GLU A 9 -24.23 12.22 34.32
N GLN A 10 -24.24 12.80 33.12
CA GLN A 10 -24.48 12.05 31.89
C GLN A 10 -23.24 11.17 31.63
N PRO A 11 -23.37 9.83 31.51
CA PRO A 11 -22.24 8.99 31.18
C PRO A 11 -21.75 9.34 29.77
N LEU A 12 -20.46 9.62 29.65
CA LEU A 12 -19.73 9.81 28.40
C LEU A 12 -20.20 8.81 27.34
N GLU A 13 -20.79 9.31 26.24
CA GLU A 13 -20.95 8.55 25.00
C GLU A 13 -19.56 8.11 24.53
N ILE A 14 -19.16 6.90 24.93
CA ILE A 14 -18.07 6.17 24.29
C ILE A 14 -18.46 6.12 22.81
N SER A 15 -17.67 6.77 21.95
CA SER A 15 -17.98 6.85 20.53
C SER A 15 -18.16 5.43 19.96
N LEU A 16 -19.04 5.25 18.97
CA LEU A 16 -19.23 3.94 18.33
C LEU A 16 -17.92 3.36 17.75
N VAL A 17 -16.93 4.21 17.50
CA VAL A 17 -15.57 3.87 17.05
C VAL A 17 -14.78 3.24 18.19
N ASP A 18 -14.79 3.83 19.38
CA ASP A 18 -14.11 3.31 20.57
C ASP A 18 -14.67 1.93 20.97
N ARG A 19 -15.99 1.74 20.85
CA ARG A 19 -16.61 0.44 21.18
C ARG A 19 -16.18 -0.69 20.25
N LYS A 20 -15.98 -0.40 18.95
CA LYS A 20 -15.48 -1.42 18.01
C LYS A 20 -14.02 -1.81 18.30
N ALA A 21 -13.19 -0.83 18.67
CA ALA A 21 -11.81 -1.09 19.04
C ALA A 21 -11.71 -1.96 20.30
N GLU A 22 -12.49 -1.64 21.34
CA GLU A 22 -12.57 -2.43 22.58
C GLU A 22 -12.99 -3.90 22.30
N ILE A 23 -13.99 -4.11 21.44
CA ILE A 23 -14.41 -5.45 21.04
C ILE A 23 -13.26 -6.21 20.35
N VAL A 24 -12.49 -5.54 19.49
CA VAL A 24 -11.36 -6.18 18.79
C VAL A 24 -10.26 -6.59 19.76
N GLU A 25 -9.93 -5.76 20.76
CA GLU A 25 -8.97 -6.11 21.82
C GLU A 25 -9.43 -7.34 22.61
N VAL A 26 -10.71 -7.39 23.00
CA VAL A 26 -11.25 -8.58 23.69
C VAL A 26 -11.14 -9.86 22.84
N VAL A 27 -11.31 -9.75 21.53
CA VAL A 27 -11.14 -10.90 20.62
C VAL A 27 -9.68 -11.34 20.57
N LEU A 28 -8.73 -10.40 20.53
CA LEU A 28 -7.29 -10.69 20.57
C LEU A 28 -6.89 -11.39 21.87
N ASP A 29 -7.37 -10.91 23.01
CA ASP A 29 -7.14 -11.52 24.32
C ASP A 29 -7.71 -12.94 24.39
N LEU A 30 -8.93 -13.15 23.89
CA LEU A 30 -9.54 -14.48 23.84
C LEU A 30 -8.73 -15.45 22.96
N LEU A 31 -8.21 -14.97 21.83
CA LEU A 31 -7.35 -15.75 20.94
C LEU A 31 -5.98 -16.07 21.54
N ALA A 32 -5.52 -15.31 22.55
CA ALA A 32 -4.27 -15.60 23.25
C ALA A 32 -4.33 -16.88 24.09
N GLU A 33 -5.53 -17.29 24.53
CA GLU A 33 -5.73 -18.41 25.46
C GLU A 33 -6.63 -19.52 24.89
N THR A 34 -7.39 -19.24 23.83
CA THR A 34 -8.40 -20.16 23.29
C THR A 34 -8.09 -20.56 21.84
N PRO A 35 -8.20 -21.85 21.48
CA PRO A 35 -8.14 -22.27 20.07
C PRO A 35 -9.15 -21.51 19.21
N LEU A 36 -8.76 -21.16 17.99
CA LEU A 36 -9.53 -20.31 17.09
C LEU A 36 -10.98 -20.81 16.91
N GLU A 37 -11.17 -22.11 16.69
CA GLU A 37 -12.46 -22.75 16.47
C GLU A 37 -13.41 -22.63 17.67
N LYS A 38 -12.85 -22.46 18.87
CA LYS A 38 -13.60 -22.33 20.12
C LYS A 38 -13.94 -20.89 20.47
N VAL A 39 -13.45 -19.89 19.74
CA VAL A 39 -13.80 -18.47 19.95
C VAL A 39 -15.17 -18.18 19.35
N THR A 40 -16.14 -17.81 20.20
CA THR A 40 -17.53 -17.56 19.82
C THR A 40 -17.98 -16.14 20.18
N THR A 41 -18.97 -15.62 19.45
CA THR A 41 -19.56 -14.30 19.75
C THR A 41 -20.23 -14.24 21.13
N ARG A 42 -20.66 -15.39 21.68
CA ARG A 42 -21.19 -15.47 23.04
C ARG A 42 -20.11 -15.27 24.10
N GLN A 43 -18.92 -15.84 23.91
CA GLN A 43 -17.79 -15.61 24.83
C GLN A 43 -17.33 -14.17 24.79
N VAL A 44 -17.19 -13.58 23.60
CA VAL A 44 -16.83 -12.16 23.42
C VAL A 44 -17.82 -11.26 24.15
N ALA A 45 -19.13 -11.47 23.95
CA ALA A 45 -20.17 -10.72 24.65
C ALA A 45 -20.10 -10.90 26.18
N GLY A 46 -19.84 -12.12 26.64
CA GLY A 46 -19.67 -12.45 28.05
C GLY A 46 -18.50 -11.72 28.71
N VAL A 47 -17.34 -11.67 28.06
CA VAL A 47 -16.16 -10.92 28.56
C VAL A 47 -16.46 -9.41 28.63
N LEU A 48 -17.17 -8.88 27.63
CA LEU A 48 -17.58 -7.47 27.58
C LEU A 48 -18.73 -7.10 28.53
N GLY A 49 -19.31 -8.06 29.25
CA GLY A 49 -20.47 -7.84 30.12
C GLY A 49 -21.75 -7.41 29.38
N VAL A 50 -21.86 -7.69 28.08
CA VAL A 50 -23.02 -7.33 27.24
C VAL A 50 -23.76 -8.56 26.74
N THR A 51 -24.99 -8.35 26.28
CA THR A 51 -25.74 -9.43 25.63
C THR A 51 -25.20 -9.69 24.22
N GLN A 52 -25.29 -10.94 23.75
CA GLN A 52 -24.88 -11.30 22.39
C GLN A 52 -25.65 -10.50 21.30
N PRO A 53 -26.96 -10.21 21.43
CA PRO A 53 -27.66 -9.29 20.52
C PRO A 53 -27.11 -7.86 20.53
N ALA A 54 -26.62 -7.35 21.66
CA ALA A 54 -25.97 -6.04 21.71
C ALA A 54 -24.63 -6.04 20.94
N LEU A 55 -23.84 -7.11 21.04
CA LEU A 55 -22.62 -7.29 20.24
C LEU A 55 -22.92 -7.28 18.73
N PHE A 56 -24.03 -7.90 18.31
CA PHE A 56 -24.44 -7.94 16.90
C PHE A 56 -24.78 -6.57 16.30
N ARG A 57 -24.99 -5.53 17.12
CA ARG A 57 -25.13 -4.14 16.63
C ARG A 57 -23.80 -3.60 16.06
N HIS A 58 -22.67 -4.10 16.55
CA HIS A 58 -21.33 -3.68 16.08
C HIS A 58 -20.76 -4.63 15.04
N PHE A 59 -20.94 -5.94 15.23
CA PHE A 59 -20.42 -6.98 14.33
C PHE A 59 -21.45 -8.07 14.09
N ARG A 60 -21.92 -8.19 12.84
CA ARG A 60 -23.02 -9.09 12.44
C ARG A 60 -22.80 -10.57 12.75
N ASN A 61 -21.55 -11.04 12.77
CA ASN A 61 -21.20 -12.45 12.95
C ASN A 61 -19.74 -12.60 13.40
N ARG A 62 -19.33 -13.85 13.68
CA ARG A 62 -17.94 -14.20 14.06
C ARG A 62 -16.92 -13.81 12.99
N GLU A 63 -17.25 -14.02 11.71
CA GLU A 63 -16.38 -13.67 10.59
C GLU A 63 -16.07 -12.17 10.55
N ALA A 64 -17.08 -11.31 10.75
CA ALA A 64 -16.92 -9.87 10.80
C ALA A 64 -16.04 -9.40 11.98
N LEU A 65 -16.10 -10.10 13.12
CA LEU A 65 -15.19 -9.85 14.25
C LEU A 65 -13.75 -10.17 13.87
N LEU A 66 -13.50 -11.37 13.33
CA LEU A 66 -12.15 -11.79 12.95
C LEU A 66 -11.58 -10.91 11.83
N LEU A 67 -12.39 -10.53 10.84
CA LEU A 67 -12.00 -9.55 9.83
C LEU A 67 -11.60 -8.21 10.43
N ALA A 68 -12.31 -7.74 11.47
CA ALA A 68 -11.95 -6.50 12.14
C ALA A 68 -10.59 -6.58 12.84
N VAL A 69 -10.25 -7.74 13.43
CA VAL A 69 -8.91 -8.00 13.98
C VAL A 69 -7.84 -7.91 12.89
N VAL A 70 -8.05 -8.58 11.74
CA VAL A 70 -7.09 -8.54 10.62
C VAL A 70 -6.95 -7.12 10.06
N THR A 71 -8.05 -6.38 9.92
CA THR A 71 -8.05 -4.99 9.44
C THR A 71 -7.27 -4.07 10.38
N ARG A 72 -7.48 -4.18 11.70
CA ARG A 72 -6.71 -3.41 12.69
C ARG A 72 -5.22 -3.71 12.62
N THR A 73 -4.86 -4.99 12.52
CA THR A 73 -3.47 -5.44 12.36
C THR A 73 -2.83 -4.83 11.11
N ARG A 74 -3.56 -4.88 9.99
CA ARG A 74 -3.12 -4.31 8.71
C ARG A 74 -2.87 -2.80 8.82
N GLU A 75 -3.80 -2.06 9.42
CA GLU A 75 -3.69 -0.60 9.58
C GLU A 75 -2.50 -0.21 10.47
N ALA A 76 -2.28 -0.95 11.57
CA ALA A 76 -1.13 -0.75 12.44
C ALA A 76 0.19 -1.00 11.69
N LEU A 77 0.33 -2.12 10.99
CA LEU A 77 1.56 -2.45 10.24
C LEU A 77 1.80 -1.49 9.07
N ALA A 78 0.74 -1.04 8.38
CA ALA A 78 0.87 -0.11 7.26
C ALA A 78 1.36 1.27 7.70
N GLY A 79 0.81 1.82 8.80
CA GLY A 79 1.26 3.10 9.35
C GLY A 79 2.74 3.08 9.72
N GLU A 80 3.20 1.96 10.25
CA GLU A 80 4.58 1.78 10.70
C GLU A 80 5.56 1.58 9.54
N ALA A 81 5.17 0.82 8.51
CA ALA A 81 5.95 0.72 7.28
C ALA A 81 6.11 2.08 6.59
N GLU A 82 5.05 2.90 6.56
CA GLU A 82 5.14 4.27 6.04
C GLU A 82 6.06 5.17 6.88
N ARG A 83 6.08 5.00 8.21
CA ARG A 83 7.00 5.73 9.08
C ARG A 83 8.46 5.36 8.77
N ILE A 84 8.78 4.07 8.68
CA ILE A 84 10.12 3.56 8.35
C ILE A 84 10.59 4.05 6.98
N LEU A 85 9.68 4.11 6.00
CA LEU A 85 9.98 4.65 4.67
C LEU A 85 10.40 6.12 4.68
N ARG A 86 9.77 6.92 5.57
CA ARG A 86 10.03 8.36 5.68
C ARG A 86 11.29 8.68 6.49
N GLU A 87 11.82 7.71 7.23
CA GLU A 87 13.04 7.88 8.02
C GLU A 87 14.29 7.82 7.13
N GLU A 88 15.24 8.71 7.40
CA GLU A 88 16.60 8.66 6.83
C GLU A 88 17.34 7.50 7.49
N ALA A 89 17.22 6.33 6.88
CA ALA A 89 17.88 5.10 7.29
C ALA A 89 18.40 4.36 6.06
N THR A 90 19.44 3.56 6.23
CA THR A 90 19.94 2.66 5.17
C THR A 90 18.88 1.58 4.86
N GLY A 91 18.92 0.98 3.67
CA GLY A 91 18.07 -0.16 3.31
C GLY A 91 18.12 -1.30 4.34
N ILE A 92 19.33 -1.66 4.81
CA ILE A 92 19.54 -2.61 5.91
C ILE A 92 18.83 -2.14 7.19
N GLY A 93 19.00 -0.87 7.56
CA GLY A 93 18.38 -0.30 8.75
C GLY A 93 16.85 -0.36 8.70
N ARG A 94 16.26 -0.05 7.54
CA ARG A 94 14.81 -0.15 7.31
C ARG A 94 14.30 -1.58 7.43
N LEU A 95 15.04 -2.56 6.92
CA LEU A 95 14.70 -3.99 7.04
C LEU A 95 14.74 -4.46 8.51
N GLY A 96 15.76 -4.06 9.27
CA GLY A 96 15.83 -4.34 10.71
C GLY A 96 14.71 -3.67 11.50
N ALA A 97 14.41 -2.40 11.22
CA ALA A 97 13.31 -1.67 11.85
C ALA A 97 11.94 -2.30 11.57
N LEU A 98 11.72 -2.78 10.34
CA LEU A 98 10.51 -3.51 9.98
C LEU A 98 10.39 -4.83 10.74
N ALA A 99 11.49 -5.56 10.91
CA ALA A 99 11.50 -6.82 11.67
C ALA A 99 11.10 -6.55 13.12
N ALA A 100 11.77 -5.60 13.77
CA ALA A 100 11.49 -5.21 15.15
C ALA A 100 10.03 -4.76 15.34
N THR A 101 9.49 -4.01 14.38
CA THR A 101 8.10 -3.55 14.39
C THR A 101 7.11 -4.73 14.34
N ILE A 102 7.32 -5.67 13.42
CA ILE A 102 6.44 -6.83 13.26
C ILE A 102 6.50 -7.72 14.51
N LEU A 103 7.71 -8.00 15.00
CA LEU A 103 7.92 -8.84 16.17
C LEU A 103 7.31 -8.22 17.42
N GLY A 104 7.53 -6.92 17.66
CA GLY A 104 6.94 -6.20 18.79
C GLY A 104 5.41 -6.14 18.71
N HIS A 105 4.84 -6.01 17.50
CA HIS A 105 3.39 -6.05 17.32
C HIS A 105 2.80 -7.43 17.65
N VAL A 106 3.46 -8.51 17.21
CA VAL A 106 3.05 -9.88 17.51
C VAL A 106 3.17 -10.19 19.00
N GLU A 107 4.26 -9.76 19.63
CA GLU A 107 4.50 -9.96 21.07
C GLU A 107 3.45 -9.23 21.92
N SER A 108 3.08 -8.00 21.52
CA SER A 108 2.01 -7.24 22.17
C SER A 108 0.62 -7.83 21.94
N ASN A 109 0.45 -8.69 20.94
CA ASN A 109 -0.84 -9.25 20.53
C ASN A 109 -0.73 -10.78 20.32
N PRO A 110 -0.53 -11.57 21.40
CA PRO A 110 -0.24 -12.99 21.29
C PRO A 110 -1.39 -13.85 20.74
N GLY A 111 -2.59 -13.28 20.57
CA GLY A 111 -3.69 -13.91 19.85
C GLY A 111 -3.55 -13.90 18.33
N LEU A 112 -2.74 -12.98 17.76
CA LEU A 112 -2.57 -12.84 16.31
C LEU A 112 -1.98 -14.09 15.65
N PRO A 113 -0.91 -14.71 16.18
CA PRO A 113 -0.37 -15.93 15.58
C PRO A 113 -1.41 -17.05 15.45
N ARG A 114 -2.29 -17.22 16.45
CA ARG A 114 -3.39 -18.21 16.36
C ARG A 114 -4.41 -17.87 15.29
N LEU A 115 -4.69 -16.59 15.05
CA LEU A 115 -5.57 -16.18 13.97
C LEU A 115 -4.93 -16.41 12.59
N ILE A 116 -3.64 -16.06 12.46
CA ILE A 116 -2.90 -16.12 11.20
C ILE A 116 -2.63 -17.58 10.78
N PHE A 117 -2.21 -18.43 11.72
CA PHE A 117 -1.82 -19.81 11.44
C PHE A 117 -2.91 -20.85 11.76
N GLY A 118 -3.92 -20.49 12.55
CA GLY A 118 -4.99 -21.42 12.96
C GLY A 118 -6.11 -21.58 11.93
N GLN A 119 -6.14 -20.77 10.87
CA GLN A 119 -7.04 -21.04 9.75
C GLN A 119 -6.52 -22.24 8.96
N SER A 120 -7.38 -23.27 8.82
CA SER A 120 -7.10 -24.37 7.89
C SER A 120 -6.92 -23.81 6.46
N ALA A 121 -6.17 -24.51 5.62
CA ALA A 121 -5.90 -24.16 4.22
C ALA A 121 -7.15 -24.17 3.29
N ASN A 122 -8.34 -23.90 3.83
CA ASN A 122 -9.55 -23.68 3.05
C ASN A 122 -9.46 -22.29 2.40
N ASP A 123 -9.10 -22.29 1.12
CA ASP A 123 -8.70 -21.09 0.38
C ASP A 123 -9.80 -20.04 0.11
N GLY A 124 -11.01 -20.21 0.66
CA GLY A 124 -12.19 -19.46 0.21
C GLY A 124 -12.74 -18.37 1.14
N ASP A 125 -12.53 -18.42 2.46
CA ASP A 125 -13.22 -17.48 3.35
C ASP A 125 -12.58 -16.08 3.40
N ALA A 126 -13.38 -15.08 3.78
CA ALA A 126 -12.95 -13.68 3.72
C ALA A 126 -11.79 -13.38 4.68
N VAL A 127 -11.73 -14.07 5.82
CA VAL A 127 -10.65 -13.89 6.82
C VAL A 127 -9.32 -14.40 6.27
N SER A 128 -9.31 -15.57 5.66
CA SER A 128 -8.11 -16.16 5.04
C SER A 128 -7.62 -15.31 3.87
N GLN A 129 -8.53 -14.77 3.05
CA GLN A 129 -8.19 -13.80 2.00
C GLN A 129 -7.55 -12.53 2.59
N ALA A 130 -8.10 -11.98 3.67
CA ALA A 130 -7.56 -10.82 4.34
C ALA A 130 -6.16 -11.08 4.94
N ILE A 131 -5.93 -12.26 5.53
CA ILE A 131 -4.61 -12.64 6.07
C ILE A 131 -3.58 -12.77 4.94
N ARG A 132 -3.91 -13.49 3.85
CA ARG A 132 -3.02 -13.59 2.67
C ARG A 132 -2.66 -12.22 2.12
N HIS A 133 -3.63 -11.31 2.13
CA HIS A 133 -3.42 -9.94 1.70
C HIS A 133 -2.43 -9.18 2.58
N VAL A 134 -2.53 -9.31 3.91
CA VAL A 134 -1.55 -8.74 4.85
C VAL A 134 -0.13 -9.27 4.60
N VAL A 135 0.01 -10.59 4.39
CA VAL A 135 1.31 -11.21 4.10
C VAL A 135 1.88 -10.75 2.76
N ALA A 136 1.04 -10.58 1.74
CA ALA A 136 1.47 -10.03 0.45
C ALA A 136 1.99 -8.60 0.61
N MET A 137 1.25 -7.74 1.33
CA MET A 137 1.67 -6.35 1.62
C MET A 137 3.01 -6.29 2.36
N GLN A 138 3.21 -7.16 3.34
CA GLN A 138 4.48 -7.27 4.06
C GLN A 138 5.64 -7.62 3.10
N ARG A 139 5.44 -8.61 2.22
CA ARG A 139 6.45 -9.01 1.24
C ARG A 139 6.80 -7.86 0.29
N SER A 140 5.82 -7.14 -0.23
CA SER A 140 6.05 -6.01 -1.13
C SER A 140 6.85 -4.90 -0.43
N ALA A 141 6.57 -4.61 0.85
CA ALA A 141 7.34 -3.63 1.62
C ALA A 141 8.81 -4.04 1.77
N VAL A 142 9.07 -5.31 2.08
CA VAL A 142 10.44 -5.86 2.19
C VAL A 142 11.16 -5.82 0.85
N GLN A 143 10.49 -6.19 -0.25
CA GLN A 143 11.06 -6.10 -1.60
C GLN A 143 11.47 -4.66 -1.94
N GLU A 144 10.64 -3.68 -1.56
CA GLU A 144 10.96 -2.28 -1.83
C GLU A 144 12.15 -1.79 -1.01
N PHE A 145 12.20 -2.11 0.29
CA PHE A 145 13.35 -1.73 1.11
C PHE A 145 14.64 -2.37 0.59
N PHE A 146 14.52 -3.60 0.08
CA PHE A 146 15.64 -4.30 -0.54
C PHE A 146 16.12 -3.64 -1.83
N MET A 147 15.18 -3.33 -2.75
CA MET A 147 15.51 -2.63 -4.00
C MET A 147 16.14 -1.26 -3.74
N GLN A 148 15.63 -0.53 -2.74
CA GLN A 148 16.17 0.76 -2.37
C GLN A 148 17.60 0.63 -1.82
N GLY A 149 17.87 -0.34 -0.94
CA GLY A 149 19.22 -0.55 -0.46
C GLY A 149 20.20 -1.03 -1.54
N GLN A 150 19.74 -1.79 -2.55
CA GLN A 150 20.58 -2.14 -3.71
C GLN A 150 20.98 -0.92 -4.57
N ARG A 151 20.16 0.14 -4.55
CA ARG A 151 20.44 1.41 -5.22
C ARG A 151 21.36 2.29 -4.39
N GLU A 152 21.13 2.34 -3.08
CA GLU A 152 21.95 3.08 -2.12
C GLU A 152 23.32 2.41 -1.89
N GLY A 153 23.47 1.15 -2.28
CA GLY A 153 24.74 0.42 -2.26
C GLY A 153 25.03 -0.31 -0.94
N ASP A 154 24.08 -0.34 -0.02
CA ASP A 154 24.23 -1.04 1.27
C ASP A 154 23.75 -2.50 1.24
N LEU A 155 22.95 -2.89 0.24
CA LEU A 155 22.52 -4.28 0.03
C LEU A 155 23.17 -4.95 -1.19
N SER A 156 23.49 -6.22 -1.04
CA SER A 156 24.11 -7.05 -2.09
C SER A 156 23.19 -7.23 -3.30
N ARG A 157 23.80 -7.23 -4.49
CA ARG A 157 23.15 -7.56 -5.77
C ARG A 157 23.12 -9.06 -6.08
N SER A 158 23.67 -9.91 -5.21
CA SER A 158 23.71 -11.37 -5.41
C SER A 158 22.34 -12.03 -5.24
N ALA A 159 21.42 -11.43 -4.48
CA ALA A 159 20.06 -11.90 -4.28
C ALA A 159 19.05 -11.01 -5.03
N THR A 160 18.01 -11.63 -5.58
CA THR A 160 16.87 -10.87 -6.12
C THR A 160 16.01 -10.36 -4.96
N PRO A 161 15.43 -9.15 -5.04
CA PRO A 161 14.55 -8.60 -4.01
C PRO A 161 13.42 -9.56 -3.60
N GLN A 162 12.85 -10.27 -4.59
CA GLN A 162 11.77 -11.23 -4.41
C GLN A 162 12.18 -12.42 -3.54
N ARG A 163 13.38 -12.98 -3.79
CA ARG A 163 13.91 -14.11 -3.02
C ARG A 163 14.30 -13.68 -1.61
N ALA A 164 14.95 -12.52 -1.48
CA ALA A 164 15.29 -11.94 -0.20
C ALA A 164 14.03 -11.72 0.66
N ALA A 165 12.99 -11.09 0.10
CA ALA A 165 11.73 -10.86 0.80
C ALA A 165 10.98 -12.16 1.17
N SER A 166 11.06 -13.18 0.32
CA SER A 166 10.48 -14.50 0.60
C SER A 166 11.17 -15.17 1.79
N LEU A 167 12.51 -15.14 1.83
CA LEU A 167 13.30 -15.69 2.94
C LEU A 167 13.06 -14.92 4.24
N TYR A 168 13.08 -13.59 4.18
CA TYR A 168 12.78 -12.71 5.31
C TYR A 168 11.40 -13.03 5.91
N THR A 169 10.38 -13.10 5.06
CA THR A 169 9.00 -13.37 5.51
C THR A 169 8.90 -14.77 6.11
N GLY A 170 9.52 -15.77 5.46
CA GLY A 170 9.53 -17.15 5.95
C GLY A 170 10.24 -17.29 7.30
N MET A 171 11.34 -16.58 7.49
CA MET A 171 12.07 -16.53 8.76
C MET A 171 11.20 -15.96 9.87
N ILE A 172 10.64 -14.76 9.68
CA ILE A 172 9.78 -14.12 10.70
C ILE A 172 8.58 -15.01 11.03
N GLN A 173 7.87 -15.53 10.03
CA GLN A 173 6.71 -16.41 10.26
C GLN A 173 7.11 -17.73 10.93
N GLY A 174 8.24 -18.32 10.54
CA GLY A 174 8.77 -19.53 11.13
C GLY A 174 9.11 -19.35 12.61
N THR A 175 9.78 -18.25 12.97
CA THR A 175 10.09 -17.93 14.36
C THR A 175 8.84 -17.68 15.18
N VAL A 176 7.89 -16.89 14.68
CA VAL A 176 6.61 -16.65 15.38
C VAL A 176 5.84 -17.95 15.61
N LEU A 177 5.78 -18.83 14.62
CA LEU A 177 5.10 -20.12 14.74
C LEU A 177 5.79 -21.02 15.79
N GLN A 178 7.13 -21.10 15.77
CA GLN A 178 7.90 -21.86 16.75
C GLN A 178 7.71 -21.32 18.17
N TRP A 179 7.78 -19.99 18.33
CA TRP A 179 7.51 -19.30 19.59
C TRP A 179 6.11 -19.62 20.14
N GLN A 180 5.08 -19.60 19.28
CA GLN A 180 3.72 -19.99 19.66
C GLN A 180 3.65 -21.47 20.07
N MET A 181 4.28 -22.37 19.31
CA MET A 181 4.26 -23.82 19.58
C MET A 181 5.01 -24.18 20.87
N ALA A 182 6.08 -23.46 21.19
CA ALA A 182 6.84 -23.60 22.43
C ALA A 182 6.11 -23.04 23.66
N GLY A 183 4.92 -22.45 23.48
CA GLY A 183 4.13 -21.89 24.57
C GLY A 183 4.59 -20.51 25.02
N ARG A 184 5.27 -19.75 24.15
CA ARG A 184 5.77 -18.38 24.42
C ARG A 184 6.76 -18.32 25.60
N PRO A 185 7.87 -19.09 25.56
CA PRO A 185 8.75 -19.28 26.72
C PRO A 185 9.64 -18.06 27.05
N ALA A 186 9.96 -17.23 26.05
CA ALA A 186 10.81 -16.04 26.14
C ALA A 186 10.24 -14.88 25.32
N GLY A 187 10.94 -13.73 25.32
CA GLY A 187 10.62 -12.60 24.46
C GLY A 187 10.79 -12.98 22.98
N LEU A 188 9.80 -12.68 22.15
CA LEU A 188 9.83 -13.02 20.72
C LEU A 188 10.97 -12.30 19.99
N ALA A 189 11.28 -11.07 20.40
CA ALA A 189 12.40 -10.31 19.87
C ALA A 189 13.75 -10.97 20.18
N ASP A 190 13.91 -11.59 21.35
CA ASP A 190 15.15 -12.28 21.74
C ASP A 190 15.38 -13.54 20.90
N GLU A 191 14.31 -14.28 20.58
CA GLU A 191 14.38 -15.46 19.71
C GLU A 191 14.64 -15.09 18.24
N ALA A 192 14.01 -14.02 17.76
CA ALA A 192 14.09 -13.61 16.36
C ALA A 192 15.32 -12.76 16.05
N GLY A 193 15.83 -11.98 17.00
CA GLY A 193 16.94 -11.03 16.82
C GLY A 193 18.16 -11.65 16.15
N PRO A 194 18.75 -12.74 16.68
CA PRO A 194 19.91 -13.39 16.07
C PRO A 194 19.66 -13.91 14.64
N LEU A 195 18.42 -14.30 14.32
CA LEU A 195 18.05 -14.75 12.98
C LEU A 195 17.92 -13.56 12.03
N VAL A 196 17.34 -12.45 12.50
CA VAL A 196 17.26 -11.19 11.75
C VAL A 196 18.65 -10.66 11.46
N ASP A 197 19.54 -10.64 12.45
CA ASP A 197 20.93 -10.19 12.28
C ASP A 197 21.67 -11.05 11.26
N MET A 198 21.56 -12.38 11.37
CA MET A 198 22.14 -13.33 10.40
C MET A 198 21.61 -13.08 8.98
N TRP A 199 20.31 -12.82 8.84
CA TRP A 199 19.72 -12.53 7.54
C TRP A 199 20.23 -11.20 6.98
N LEU A 200 20.29 -10.14 7.81
CA LEU A 200 20.78 -8.80 7.43
C LEU A 200 22.26 -8.84 7.02
N GLU A 201 23.10 -9.52 7.80
CA GLU A 201 24.51 -9.75 7.47
C GLU A 201 24.67 -10.49 6.14
N GLY A 202 23.84 -11.50 5.89
CA GLY A 202 23.87 -12.30 4.67
C GLY A 202 23.46 -11.55 3.41
N VAL A 203 22.72 -10.45 3.54
CA VAL A 203 22.27 -9.62 2.40
C VAL A 203 23.00 -8.29 2.29
N ALA A 204 23.88 -7.95 3.23
CA ALA A 204 24.66 -6.73 3.19
C ALA A 204 25.64 -6.71 2.00
N ALA A 205 25.91 -5.52 1.46
CA ALA A 205 26.94 -5.34 0.45
C ALA A 205 28.33 -5.65 1.03
N ALA A 206 29.15 -6.37 0.27
CA ALA A 206 30.54 -6.61 0.67
C ALA A 206 31.33 -5.30 0.63
N PRO A 207 32.25 -5.05 1.59
CA PRO A 207 33.02 -3.80 1.67
C PRO A 207 33.88 -3.50 0.43
N ASP A 208 34.20 -4.51 -0.39
CA ASP A 208 35.06 -4.37 -1.58
C ASP A 208 34.28 -4.24 -2.92
N ALA A 209 32.94 -4.31 -2.93
CA ALA A 209 32.16 -4.21 -4.17
C ALA A 209 31.90 -2.76 -4.61
N ALA A 210 32.20 -1.77 -3.77
CA ALA A 210 31.91 -0.36 -4.02
C ALA A 210 32.85 0.32 -5.04
N THR A 211 33.99 -0.29 -5.38
CA THR A 211 35.01 0.35 -6.24
C THR A 211 34.94 -0.02 -7.72
N ASP A 212 34.27 -1.11 -8.10
CA ASP A 212 34.27 -1.60 -9.50
C ASP A 212 33.02 -1.17 -10.31
N ASP A 213 31.96 -0.70 -9.65
CA ASP A 213 30.67 -0.41 -10.30
C ASP A 213 30.38 1.09 -10.49
N ALA A 214 31.19 1.99 -9.90
CA ALA A 214 31.08 3.42 -10.16
C ALA A 214 31.39 3.77 -11.64
N GLU A 215 32.30 3.04 -12.29
CA GLU A 215 32.56 3.19 -13.74
C GLU A 215 31.49 2.54 -14.64
N LYS A 216 30.66 1.63 -14.11
CA LYS A 216 29.56 1.00 -14.86
C LYS A 216 28.24 1.75 -14.75
N ALA A 217 28.02 2.53 -13.69
CA ALA A 217 26.81 3.34 -13.52
C ALA A 217 26.73 4.52 -14.48
N GLU A 218 27.86 5.14 -14.86
CA GLU A 218 27.92 6.19 -15.89
C GLU A 218 27.80 5.65 -17.33
N SER A 219 27.91 4.34 -17.54
CA SER A 219 27.80 3.71 -18.86
C SER A 219 26.38 3.21 -19.20
N ALA A 220 25.41 3.36 -18.29
CA ALA A 220 24.01 2.98 -18.50
C ALA A 220 23.09 4.17 -18.87
N GLU A 221 23.61 5.40 -18.88
CA GLU A 221 22.91 6.62 -19.29
C GLU A 221 22.90 6.83 -20.82
N THR A 222 23.01 5.73 -21.58
CA THR A 222 22.74 5.69 -23.02
C THR A 222 21.84 4.50 -23.35
N ALA A 223 20.71 4.37 -22.65
CA ALA A 223 19.55 3.72 -23.26
C ALA A 223 18.83 4.80 -24.07
N SER A 224 18.99 4.74 -25.40
CA SER A 224 18.26 5.57 -26.35
C SER A 224 16.79 5.73 -25.93
N PRO A 225 16.21 6.95 -26.00
CA PRO A 225 14.79 7.13 -25.72
C PRO A 225 14.01 6.21 -26.64
N SER A 226 13.19 5.35 -26.06
CA SER A 226 12.18 4.60 -26.80
C SER A 226 11.43 5.60 -27.67
N THR A 227 11.47 5.40 -28.99
CA THR A 227 10.71 6.18 -29.99
C THR A 227 9.19 5.92 -29.89
N ALA A 228 8.73 5.38 -28.77
CA ALA A 228 7.34 5.09 -28.52
C ALA A 228 6.59 6.38 -28.20
N THR A 229 5.42 6.54 -28.83
CA THR A 229 4.50 7.64 -28.55
C THR A 229 3.98 7.54 -27.12
N PRO A 230 3.93 8.63 -26.34
CA PRO A 230 3.33 8.61 -25.01
C PRO A 230 1.82 8.36 -25.10
N THR A 231 1.30 7.48 -24.25
CA THR A 231 -0.11 7.00 -24.28
C THR A 231 -0.71 6.88 -22.89
N ILE A 232 -2.03 6.69 -22.81
CA ILE A 232 -2.75 6.40 -21.56
C ILE A 232 -3.08 4.89 -21.53
N GLU A 233 -2.60 4.16 -20.52
CA GLU A 233 -2.87 2.72 -20.33
C GLU A 233 -3.60 2.46 -19.02
N GLU A 234 -4.58 1.56 -19.04
CA GLU A 234 -5.30 1.11 -17.85
C GLU A 234 -4.83 -0.30 -17.43
N LEU A 235 -4.48 -0.46 -16.15
CA LEU A 235 -4.03 -1.71 -15.56
C LEU A 235 -4.87 -2.04 -14.32
N ASN A 236 -5.71 -3.07 -14.42
CA ASN A 236 -6.50 -3.54 -13.29
C ASN A 236 -5.76 -4.60 -12.47
N VAL A 237 -5.35 -4.26 -11.25
CA VAL A 237 -4.61 -5.18 -10.37
C VAL A 237 -5.50 -5.87 -9.33
N ARG A 238 -6.79 -5.50 -9.25
CA ARG A 238 -7.76 -6.16 -8.35
C ARG A 238 -7.82 -7.68 -8.53
N PRO A 239 -7.83 -8.25 -9.75
CA PRO A 239 -7.86 -9.70 -9.94
C PRO A 239 -6.55 -10.40 -9.55
N ILE A 240 -5.42 -9.70 -9.61
CA ILE A 240 -4.10 -10.24 -9.20
C ILE A 240 -4.07 -10.33 -7.67
N ILE A 241 -4.47 -9.25 -7.01
CA ILE A 241 -4.56 -9.17 -5.55
C ILE A 241 -5.59 -10.16 -5.00
N ALA A 242 -6.76 -10.30 -5.65
CA ALA A 242 -7.80 -11.24 -5.24
C ALA A 242 -7.32 -12.71 -5.28
N ARG A 243 -6.33 -13.02 -6.14
CA ARG A 243 -5.66 -14.33 -6.21
C ARG A 243 -4.51 -14.48 -5.22
N GLY A 244 -4.27 -13.49 -4.36
CA GLY A 244 -3.16 -13.46 -3.40
C GLY A 244 -1.78 -13.27 -4.05
N GLN A 245 -1.73 -12.79 -5.29
CA GLN A 245 -0.50 -12.51 -6.02
C GLN A 245 -0.10 -11.03 -5.84
N ASP A 246 1.20 -10.77 -5.84
CA ASP A 246 1.75 -9.41 -5.74
C ASP A 246 1.69 -8.71 -7.11
N PRO A 247 1.01 -7.56 -7.23
CA PRO A 247 0.92 -6.83 -8.49
C PRO A 247 2.16 -5.97 -8.80
N LEU A 248 3.11 -5.79 -7.88
CA LEU A 248 4.21 -4.84 -8.03
C LEU A 248 5.03 -5.08 -9.29
N GLU A 249 5.44 -6.32 -9.55
CA GLU A 249 6.19 -6.66 -10.78
C GLU A 249 5.39 -6.37 -12.04
N THR A 250 4.08 -6.60 -12.03
CA THR A 250 3.22 -6.32 -13.18
C THR A 250 3.11 -4.82 -13.42
N ILE A 251 3.02 -4.02 -12.36
CA ILE A 251 2.98 -2.55 -12.43
C ILE A 251 4.32 -2.01 -12.93
N LEU A 252 5.45 -2.48 -12.38
CA LEU A 252 6.78 -2.04 -12.80
C LEU A 252 7.06 -2.43 -14.26
N ALA A 253 6.74 -3.66 -14.66
CA ALA A 253 6.87 -4.10 -16.05
C ALA A 253 5.94 -3.32 -17.00
N ALA A 254 4.76 -2.89 -16.54
CA ALA A 254 3.91 -1.99 -17.32
C ALA A 254 4.58 -0.63 -17.50
N LEU A 255 5.11 -0.03 -16.44
CA LEU A 255 5.80 1.26 -16.48
C LEU A 255 7.06 1.24 -17.35
N GLU A 256 7.86 0.18 -17.29
CA GLU A 256 9.08 0.02 -18.09
C GLU A 256 8.81 -0.07 -19.60
N ARG A 257 7.62 -0.53 -20.01
CA ARG A 257 7.23 -0.57 -21.43
C ARG A 257 6.77 0.79 -21.96
N GLN A 258 6.52 1.76 -21.09
CA GLN A 258 5.94 3.04 -21.49
C GLN A 258 6.99 4.10 -21.84
N ALA A 259 6.63 4.99 -22.74
CA ALA A 259 7.43 6.16 -23.05
C ALA A 259 7.38 7.17 -21.89
N ARG A 260 8.39 8.04 -21.80
CA ARG A 260 8.32 9.21 -20.91
C ARG A 260 7.11 10.04 -21.29
N GLY A 261 6.29 10.38 -20.30
CA GLY A 261 5.05 11.13 -20.48
C GLY A 261 3.79 10.35 -20.68
N SER A 262 3.89 9.03 -20.81
CA SER A 262 2.71 8.18 -20.73
C SER A 262 2.07 8.24 -19.34
N VAL A 263 0.80 7.87 -19.28
CA VAL A 263 0.03 7.78 -18.05
C VAL A 263 -0.42 6.34 -17.86
N LEU A 264 -0.05 5.73 -16.74
CA LEU A 264 -0.55 4.42 -16.31
C LEU A 264 -1.59 4.61 -15.21
N LEU A 265 -2.80 4.10 -15.43
CA LEU A 265 -3.89 4.08 -14.46
C LEU A 265 -4.00 2.70 -13.84
N VAL A 266 -3.62 2.60 -12.57
CA VAL A 266 -3.64 1.34 -11.81
C VAL A 266 -4.88 1.29 -10.92
N GLU A 267 -5.79 0.35 -11.18
CA GLU A 267 -6.95 0.10 -10.31
C GLU A 267 -6.60 -0.91 -9.22
N ALA A 268 -6.65 -0.45 -7.96
CA ALA A 268 -6.41 -1.26 -6.78
C ALA A 268 -7.68 -1.38 -5.91
N PRO A 269 -7.81 -2.42 -5.06
CA PRO A 269 -8.92 -2.55 -4.14
C PRO A 269 -8.76 -1.70 -2.85
N PHE A 270 -7.60 -1.07 -2.63
CA PHE A 270 -7.29 -0.21 -1.48
C PHE A 270 -6.16 0.76 -1.86
N ARG A 271 -5.89 1.78 -1.02
CA ARG A 271 -4.84 2.77 -1.28
C ARG A 271 -3.46 2.11 -1.17
N PRO A 272 -2.66 2.03 -2.24
CA PRO A 272 -1.36 1.38 -2.19
C PRO A 272 -0.29 2.41 -1.76
N ALA A 273 -0.39 2.93 -0.54
CA ALA A 273 0.49 4.00 -0.06
C ALA A 273 2.01 3.72 -0.23
N PRO A 274 2.53 2.50 0.01
CA PRO A 274 3.93 2.19 -0.26
C PRO A 274 4.31 2.36 -1.74
N LEU A 275 3.42 1.97 -2.66
CA LEU A 275 3.64 2.13 -4.11
C LEU A 275 3.69 3.61 -4.52
N LEU A 276 2.88 4.47 -3.88
CA LEU A 276 2.85 5.90 -4.21
C LEU A 276 4.21 6.56 -3.94
N VAL A 277 4.78 6.29 -2.77
CA VAL A 277 6.08 6.82 -2.35
C VAL A 277 7.19 6.28 -3.26
N LEU A 278 7.15 4.98 -3.54
CA LEU A 278 8.08 4.28 -4.42
C LEU A 278 8.15 4.91 -5.82
N LEU A 279 7.00 5.20 -6.41
CA LEU A 279 6.91 5.75 -7.75
C LEU A 279 7.35 7.22 -7.78
N ASP A 280 7.04 7.99 -6.73
CA ASP A 280 7.51 9.37 -6.57
C ASP A 280 9.04 9.44 -6.44
N GLN A 281 9.64 8.55 -5.64
CA GLN A 281 11.09 8.41 -5.52
C GLN A 281 11.77 7.97 -6.82
N ARG A 282 11.08 7.17 -7.65
CA ARG A 282 11.52 6.82 -9.02
C ARG A 282 11.36 7.99 -10.02
N GLY A 283 10.92 9.17 -9.57
CA GLY A 283 10.80 10.38 -10.38
C GLY A 283 9.55 10.44 -11.25
N HIS A 284 8.55 9.61 -10.96
CA HIS A 284 7.25 9.62 -11.63
C HIS A 284 6.27 10.56 -10.90
N GLY A 285 5.38 11.23 -11.63
CA GLY A 285 4.29 11.97 -11.01
C GLY A 285 3.18 11.03 -10.58
N VAL A 286 2.81 10.98 -9.30
CA VAL A 286 1.84 10.01 -8.79
C VAL A 286 0.68 10.69 -8.08
N GLN A 287 -0.54 10.26 -8.39
CA GLN A 287 -1.74 10.69 -7.69
C GLN A 287 -2.66 9.50 -7.44
N ALA A 288 -3.33 9.46 -6.28
CA ALA A 288 -4.25 8.39 -5.94
C ALA A 288 -5.60 8.94 -5.47
N ASP A 289 -6.67 8.54 -6.15
CA ASP A 289 -8.05 8.98 -5.87
C ASP A 289 -8.93 7.77 -5.51
N PRO A 290 -9.76 7.83 -4.46
CA PRO A 290 -10.67 6.73 -4.09
C PRO A 290 -11.76 6.48 -5.15
N LEU A 291 -12.20 5.23 -5.31
CA LEU A 291 -13.29 4.77 -6.18
C LEU A 291 -14.64 4.66 -5.42
N PRO A 292 -15.79 4.90 -6.10
CA PRO A 292 -17.11 4.83 -5.45
C PRO A 292 -17.46 3.44 -4.88
N ASP A 293 -16.83 2.39 -5.41
CA ASP A 293 -16.99 1.00 -4.97
C ASP A 293 -16.04 0.63 -3.80
N GLY A 294 -15.33 1.60 -3.24
CA GLY A 294 -14.39 1.42 -2.13
C GLY A 294 -12.96 1.07 -2.55
N GLY A 295 -12.69 0.85 -3.85
CA GLY A 295 -11.32 0.69 -4.34
C GLY A 295 -10.60 2.02 -4.56
N TRP A 296 -9.46 1.99 -5.25
CA TRP A 296 -8.60 3.15 -5.51
C TRP A 296 -8.09 3.12 -6.94
N ILE A 297 -7.92 4.29 -7.54
CA ILE A 297 -7.15 4.43 -8.78
C ILE A 297 -5.86 5.16 -8.46
N VAL A 298 -4.75 4.67 -9.01
CA VAL A 298 -3.45 5.34 -8.97
C VAL A 298 -3.10 5.77 -10.37
N GLU A 299 -2.96 7.07 -10.56
CA GLU A 299 -2.48 7.69 -11.78
C GLU A 299 -0.98 7.89 -11.66
N VAL A 300 -0.22 7.27 -12.57
CA VAL A 300 1.23 7.33 -12.63
C VAL A 300 1.64 7.97 -13.95
N VAL A 301 2.22 9.15 -13.88
CA VAL A 301 2.82 9.85 -15.01
C VAL A 301 4.28 9.40 -15.11
N VAL A 302 4.64 8.80 -16.24
CA VAL A 302 5.97 8.23 -16.46
C VAL A 302 7.00 9.35 -16.60
N GLY A 303 7.61 9.72 -15.48
CA GLY A 303 8.61 10.79 -15.37
C GLY A 303 7.99 12.06 -14.79
N LYS A 304 8.67 13.20 -14.98
CA LYS A 304 8.12 14.51 -14.60
C LYS A 304 7.53 15.18 -15.83
N ALA A 305 6.22 15.41 -15.80
CA ALA A 305 5.51 16.20 -16.79
C ALA A 305 4.73 17.31 -16.07
N PRO A 306 4.54 18.49 -16.69
CA PRO A 306 3.60 19.48 -16.18
C PRO A 306 2.19 18.88 -16.19
N VAL A 307 1.62 18.73 -15.00
CA VAL A 307 0.24 18.25 -14.81
C VAL A 307 -0.62 19.37 -14.27
N ALA A 308 -1.73 19.66 -14.94
CA ALA A 308 -2.72 20.63 -14.51
C ALA A 308 -4.02 19.92 -14.09
N ASP A 309 -4.39 20.08 -12.81
CA ASP A 309 -5.71 19.69 -12.34
C ASP A 309 -6.70 20.83 -12.53
N LEU A 310 -7.63 20.68 -13.48
CA LEU A 310 -8.60 21.71 -13.88
C LEU A 310 -10.04 21.29 -13.54
N ARG A 311 -10.22 20.23 -12.74
CA ARG A 311 -11.54 19.67 -12.41
C ARG A 311 -12.42 20.63 -11.58
N GLU A 312 -11.80 21.55 -10.84
CA GLU A 312 -12.48 22.52 -9.97
C GLU A 312 -12.86 23.84 -10.68
N LEU A 313 -12.46 24.03 -11.95
CA LEU A 313 -12.73 25.27 -12.68
C LEU A 313 -14.10 25.23 -13.38
N GLU A 314 -14.87 26.32 -13.25
CA GLU A 314 -16.09 26.52 -14.03
C GLU A 314 -15.78 26.82 -15.50
N ALA A 315 -16.65 26.37 -16.41
CA ALA A 315 -16.52 26.68 -17.83
C ALA A 315 -16.66 28.19 -18.08
N PRO A 316 -15.79 28.82 -18.89
CA PRO A 316 -14.83 28.24 -19.85
C PRO A 316 -13.39 28.05 -19.33
N GLY A 317 -13.12 28.22 -18.03
CA GLY A 317 -11.76 28.21 -17.46
C GLY A 317 -10.85 27.04 -17.85
N PRO A 318 -11.32 25.77 -17.86
CA PRO A 318 -10.50 24.64 -18.32
C PRO A 318 -10.05 24.76 -19.78
N LEU A 319 -10.89 25.31 -20.66
CA LEU A 319 -10.58 25.48 -22.08
C LEU A 319 -9.45 26.51 -22.25
N GLU A 320 -9.56 27.66 -21.59
CA GLU A 320 -8.59 28.75 -21.68
C GLU A 320 -7.21 28.29 -21.20
N ARG A 321 -7.13 27.59 -20.06
CA ARG A 321 -5.88 27.07 -19.51
C ARG A 321 -5.20 26.03 -20.38
N VAL A 322 -5.97 25.13 -20.98
CA VAL A 322 -5.40 24.13 -21.89
C VAL A 322 -4.91 24.77 -23.18
N LEU A 323 -5.62 25.76 -23.72
CA LEU A 323 -5.18 26.48 -24.93
C LEU A 323 -3.94 27.35 -24.67
N GLU A 324 -3.85 27.99 -23.51
CA GLU A 324 -2.67 28.74 -23.07
C GLU A 324 -1.45 27.83 -22.92
N ALA A 325 -1.62 26.69 -22.26
CA ALA A 325 -0.57 25.67 -22.17
C ALA A 325 -0.18 25.19 -23.58
N ALA A 326 -1.14 24.86 -24.44
CA ALA A 326 -0.89 24.41 -25.81
C ALA A 326 -0.16 25.45 -26.69
N CYS A 327 -0.17 26.74 -26.35
CA CYS A 327 0.65 27.76 -27.01
C CYS A 327 2.12 27.72 -26.58
N SER A 328 2.42 27.11 -25.43
CA SER A 328 3.71 27.20 -24.75
C SER A 328 4.46 25.86 -24.69
N ILE A 329 3.86 24.77 -25.21
CA ILE A 329 4.49 23.44 -25.23
C ILE A 329 5.54 23.40 -26.34
N GLU A 330 6.79 23.06 -25.99
CA GLU A 330 7.86 22.87 -26.98
C GLU A 330 7.71 21.54 -27.76
N PRO A 331 8.28 21.41 -28.97
CA PRO A 331 8.24 20.17 -29.73
C PRO A 331 8.81 18.98 -28.94
N GLY A 332 8.00 17.94 -28.74
CA GLY A 332 8.36 16.77 -27.93
C GLY A 332 8.05 16.88 -26.43
N GLU A 333 7.61 18.05 -25.95
CA GLU A 333 7.05 18.18 -24.61
C GLU A 333 5.60 17.67 -24.53
N ILE A 334 5.20 17.37 -23.31
CA ILE A 334 3.96 16.69 -22.94
C ILE A 334 3.24 17.54 -21.90
N TYR A 335 1.93 17.70 -22.07
CA TYR A 335 1.08 18.39 -21.12
C TYR A 335 -0.12 17.52 -20.76
N LEU A 336 -0.26 17.24 -19.47
CA LEU A 336 -1.36 16.44 -18.95
C LEU A 336 -2.38 17.34 -18.26
N ALA A 337 -3.63 17.30 -18.73
CA ALA A 337 -4.73 18.05 -18.16
C ALA A 337 -5.82 17.11 -17.62
N ARG A 338 -6.26 17.36 -16.38
CA ARG A 338 -7.43 16.71 -15.79
C ARG A 338 -8.65 17.62 -15.94
N LEU A 339 -9.60 17.21 -16.75
CA LEU A 339 -10.76 18.01 -17.12
C LEU A 339 -12.02 17.50 -16.42
N PRO A 340 -12.95 18.39 -16.02
CA PRO A 340 -14.16 17.98 -15.30
C PRO A 340 -15.12 17.16 -16.16
N ARG A 341 -15.08 17.34 -17.49
CA ARG A 341 -15.94 16.68 -18.48
C ARG A 341 -15.21 16.54 -19.81
N PHE A 342 -15.78 15.71 -20.70
CA PHE A 342 -15.26 15.50 -22.04
C PHE A 342 -15.18 16.82 -22.84
N PRO A 343 -13.99 17.24 -23.32
CA PRO A 343 -13.78 18.58 -23.83
C PRO A 343 -14.12 18.71 -25.32
N ARG A 344 -15.40 18.61 -25.67
CA ARG A 344 -15.88 18.67 -27.07
C ARG A 344 -15.46 19.92 -27.83
N MET A 345 -15.39 21.06 -27.15
CA MET A 345 -15.02 22.35 -27.76
C MET A 345 -13.51 22.53 -27.93
N LEU A 346 -12.70 21.71 -27.27
CA LEU A 346 -11.25 21.83 -27.29
C LEU A 346 -10.63 21.05 -28.46
N ILE A 347 -11.28 19.94 -28.85
CA ILE A 347 -10.82 19.06 -29.93
C ILE A 347 -10.57 19.81 -31.25
N PRO A 348 -11.50 20.64 -31.77
CA PRO A 348 -11.25 21.36 -33.03
C PRO A 348 -10.04 22.28 -32.97
N HIS A 349 -9.79 22.91 -31.82
CA HIS A 349 -8.64 23.81 -31.64
C HIS A 349 -7.29 23.09 -31.52
N LEU A 350 -7.29 21.85 -31.01
CA LEU A 350 -6.08 21.02 -31.03
C LEU A 350 -5.78 20.52 -32.45
N GLU A 351 -6.83 20.11 -33.19
CA GLU A 351 -6.72 19.64 -34.58
C GLU A 351 -6.26 20.73 -35.54
N GLU A 352 -6.81 21.95 -35.42
CA GLU A 352 -6.38 23.13 -36.19
C GLU A 352 -4.89 23.46 -36.00
N ARG A 353 -4.31 23.07 -34.86
CA ARG A 353 -2.90 23.30 -34.53
C ARG A 353 -1.99 22.11 -34.81
N GLU A 354 -2.54 21.04 -35.40
CA GLU A 354 -1.83 19.80 -35.70
C GLU A 354 -1.14 19.16 -34.48
N LEU A 355 -1.64 19.43 -33.26
CA LEU A 355 -1.11 18.86 -32.04
C LEU A 355 -1.58 17.42 -31.88
N ALA A 356 -0.67 16.51 -31.54
CA ALA A 356 -1.04 15.14 -31.21
C ALA A 356 -1.63 15.09 -29.79
N TYR A 357 -2.78 14.43 -29.64
CA TYR A 357 -3.45 14.32 -28.35
C TYR A 357 -4.07 12.94 -28.13
N GLU A 358 -4.23 12.55 -26.86
CA GLU A 358 -4.94 11.35 -26.43
C GLU A 358 -5.93 11.69 -25.31
N LEU A 359 -7.12 11.08 -25.37
CA LEU A 359 -8.22 11.33 -24.45
C LEU A 359 -8.69 10.02 -23.82
N LEU A 360 -8.86 10.03 -22.50
CA LEU A 360 -9.53 8.95 -21.77
C LEU A 360 -10.69 9.51 -20.95
N ASP A 361 -11.92 9.14 -21.33
CA ASP A 361 -13.13 9.48 -20.59
C ASP A 361 -13.32 8.52 -19.41
N ARG A 362 -13.28 9.06 -18.19
CA ARG A 362 -13.47 8.32 -16.93
C ARG A 362 -14.85 8.58 -16.33
N GLY A 363 -15.80 9.11 -17.12
CA GLY A 363 -17.19 9.36 -16.72
C GLY A 363 -17.28 10.41 -15.61
N VAL A 364 -17.70 9.97 -14.41
CA VAL A 364 -17.92 10.85 -13.24
C VAL A 364 -16.61 11.53 -12.78
N ARG A 365 -15.44 10.99 -13.11
CA ARG A 365 -14.12 11.54 -12.75
C ARG A 365 -13.60 12.57 -13.75
N GLY A 366 -14.40 12.88 -14.77
CA GLY A 366 -14.00 13.73 -15.88
C GLY A 366 -13.07 13.01 -16.85
N THR A 367 -12.27 13.77 -17.58
CA THR A 367 -11.50 13.30 -18.73
C THR A 367 -10.03 13.61 -18.53
N LEU A 368 -9.16 12.63 -18.81
CA LEU A 368 -7.73 12.87 -18.95
C LEU A 368 -7.44 13.24 -20.40
N LEU A 369 -6.71 14.33 -20.56
CA LEU A 369 -6.23 14.81 -21.85
C LEU A 369 -4.71 14.90 -21.80
N LEU A 370 -4.05 14.14 -22.66
CA LEU A 370 -2.62 14.21 -22.90
C LEU A 370 -2.39 14.96 -24.22
N ILE A 371 -1.66 16.07 -24.20
CA ILE A 371 -1.29 16.86 -25.39
C ILE A 371 0.22 16.77 -25.58
N ARG A 372 0.65 16.69 -26.84
CA ARG A 372 2.05 16.71 -27.23
C ARG A 372 2.34 17.90 -28.15
N GLY A 373 3.45 18.59 -27.90
CA GLY A 373 3.98 19.62 -28.80
C GLY A 373 4.38 19.01 -30.14
N GLY A 374 3.86 19.58 -31.22
CA GLY A 374 4.08 19.15 -32.61
C GLY A 374 5.48 19.42 -33.13
#